data_AF-A0A8H7BBL2-F1
#
_entry.id   AF-A0A8H7BBL2-F1
#
_cell.length_a   1.000
_cell.length_b   1.000
_cell.length_c   1.000
_cell.angle_alpha   90.00
_cell.angle_beta   90.00
_cell.angle_gamma   90.00
#
_symmetry.space_group_name_H-M   'P 1'
#
loop_
_entity.id
_entity.type
_entity.pdbx_description
1 polymer ?
#
loop_
_entity_poly.entity_id
_entity_poly.type
_entity_poly.pdbx_seq_one_letter_code
_entity_poly.pdbx_strand_id
1 'polypeptide(L)'
;MATPLAAPSDVISTTALFFTGALVMRGAGCTINDLWDRNLDPHVERTRLRPLARRAITPQQAIVFLGGQLTTGLAVLLSLPFECFWYATPSLVLVTLYPLAKRVTYYPQFVLGLTFSWGAMMGFPALGVDLLANQAALTAAACLYASNVAWTVLYDMIYAHMDIKDDAKAGIKSIALKHEKETKVVLSGLAVVQLGLLSATGVAAGLGPVFFVGTVGGAAVTLGTMIRRVKLKEVKNCWWWFVNGAWFTGGAISLGLAGEYAAHLFGWYGDVGEGEDDWKSHVLHAQRYNCAAAMASRLVLVLGDLFIPDRASFKKLLAPGKIGQILCLGNITDRETYEFLRAIAPDLQIVKGDFDVEAPNLALSKVVTHGSLRIGFTHGHTIIPPGDGDSLLIAARQMDVDVLLWGGTHKFEAYEMEGKFFVNPGSATGAMCTGWWTEDEEPTPSFVLMDVQGDVLVLYVYQLRKDAEGNENVAVEKVSFRKNGGGAS
;
A
#
# COMPACT_ATOMS: atom_id res chain seq x y z
N MET A 1 -4.42 2.73 -0.05
CA MET A 1 -3.07 2.97 0.52
C MET A 1 -2.09 1.84 0.20
N ALA A 2 -2.40 0.58 0.43
CA ALA A 2 -1.62 -0.52 -0.16
C ALA A 2 -1.85 -0.56 -1.67
N THR A 3 -0.78 -0.45 -2.46
CA THR A 3 -0.80 -0.52 -3.92
C THR A 3 0.28 -1.51 -4.40
N PRO A 4 -0.09 -2.65 -5.00
CA PRO A 4 -1.47 -3.10 -5.27
C PRO A 4 -2.27 -3.40 -4.00
N LEU A 5 -3.60 -3.50 -4.12
CA LEU A 5 -4.48 -3.92 -3.03
C LEU A 5 -4.00 -5.28 -2.50
N ALA A 6 -3.84 -5.40 -1.19
CA ALA A 6 -3.40 -6.65 -0.56
C ALA A 6 -4.33 -7.80 -0.96
N ALA A 7 -3.76 -8.95 -1.34
CA ALA A 7 -4.55 -10.10 -1.75
C ALA A 7 -5.41 -10.60 -0.57
N PRO A 8 -6.61 -11.19 -0.82
CA PRO A 8 -7.45 -11.69 0.26
C PRO A 8 -6.74 -12.70 1.17
N SER A 9 -5.86 -13.53 0.61
CA SER A 9 -5.02 -14.46 1.38
C SER A 9 -4.12 -13.74 2.38
N ASP A 10 -3.51 -12.63 1.98
CA ASP A 10 -2.55 -11.88 2.79
C ASP A 10 -3.28 -11.15 3.92
N VAL A 11 -4.46 -10.58 3.63
CA VAL A 11 -5.31 -9.94 4.63
C VAL A 11 -5.80 -10.95 5.67
N ILE A 12 -6.25 -12.13 5.24
CA ILE A 12 -6.73 -13.19 6.14
C ILE A 12 -5.56 -13.73 6.99
N SER A 13 -4.43 -14.04 6.35
CA SER A 13 -3.20 -14.50 7.01
C SER A 13 -2.74 -13.52 8.09
N THR A 14 -2.58 -12.25 7.71
CA THR A 14 -2.14 -11.19 8.62
C THR A 14 -3.14 -11.02 9.75
N THR A 15 -4.44 -10.98 9.46
CA THR A 15 -5.49 -10.88 10.50
C THR A 15 -5.43 -12.05 11.49
N ALA A 16 -5.19 -13.28 11.01
CA ALA A 16 -5.05 -14.45 11.86
C ALA A 16 -3.81 -14.38 12.76
N LEU A 17 -2.69 -13.87 12.24
CA LEU A 17 -1.48 -13.61 13.02
C LEU A 17 -1.73 -12.55 14.10
N PHE A 18 -2.35 -11.42 13.75
CA PHE A 18 -2.72 -10.37 14.70
C PHE A 18 -3.70 -10.87 15.76
N PHE A 19 -4.69 -11.67 15.37
CA PHE A 19 -5.64 -12.27 16.31
C PHE A 19 -4.94 -13.22 17.30
N THR A 20 -4.06 -14.09 16.79
CA THR A 20 -3.28 -15.02 17.61
C THR A 20 -2.36 -14.26 18.57
N GLY A 21 -1.62 -13.26 18.05
CA GLY A 21 -0.77 -12.39 18.84
C GLY A 21 -1.56 -11.64 19.93
N ALA A 22 -2.72 -11.06 19.58
CA ALA A 22 -3.58 -10.38 20.53
C ALA A 22 -4.10 -11.32 21.64
N LEU A 23 -4.54 -12.53 21.29
CA LEU A 23 -5.02 -13.53 22.25
C LEU A 23 -3.91 -13.92 23.25
N VAL A 24 -2.73 -14.25 22.73
CA VAL A 24 -1.58 -14.69 23.52
C VAL A 24 -1.04 -13.55 24.39
N MET A 25 -0.86 -12.36 23.83
CA MET A 25 -0.31 -11.20 24.55
C MET A 25 -1.30 -10.63 25.57
N ARG A 26 -2.61 -10.66 25.29
CA ARG A 26 -3.64 -10.35 26.29
C ARG A 26 -3.56 -11.34 27.45
N GLY A 27 -3.41 -12.63 27.15
CA GLY A 27 -3.16 -13.67 28.14
C GLY A 27 -1.92 -13.38 28.99
N ALA A 28 -0.78 -13.03 28.36
CA ALA A 28 0.46 -12.71 29.06
C ALA A 28 0.29 -11.51 30.01
N GLY A 29 -0.38 -10.45 29.56
CA GLY A 29 -0.70 -9.29 30.39
C GLY A 29 -1.58 -9.65 31.60
N CYS A 30 -2.56 -10.54 31.42
CA CYS A 30 -3.36 -11.06 32.53
C CYS A 30 -2.54 -11.90 33.51
N THR A 31 -1.65 -12.77 33.02
CA THR A 31 -0.74 -13.56 33.87
C THR A 31 0.19 -12.67 34.70
N ILE A 32 0.75 -11.61 34.10
CA ILE A 32 1.59 -10.63 34.81
C ILE A 32 0.79 -9.89 35.88
N ASN A 33 -0.44 -9.45 35.56
CA ASN A 33 -1.31 -8.78 36.52
C ASN A 33 -1.63 -9.70 37.71
N ASP A 34 -2.02 -10.95 37.47
CA ASP A 34 -2.32 -11.90 38.55
C ASP A 34 -1.07 -12.24 39.39
N LEU A 35 0.13 -12.25 38.80
CA LEU A 35 1.39 -12.41 39.52
C LEU A 35 1.68 -11.24 40.47
N TRP A 36 1.42 -10.01 40.04
CA TRP A 36 1.62 -8.80 40.83
C TRP A 36 0.55 -8.62 41.91
N ASP A 37 -0.70 -8.93 41.58
CA ASP A 37 -1.85 -8.75 42.46
C ASP A 37 -2.06 -9.96 43.41
N ARG A 38 -1.19 -10.98 43.37
CA ARG A 38 -1.29 -12.23 44.17
C ARG A 38 -1.49 -12.04 45.67
N ASN A 39 -1.02 -10.94 46.24
CA ASN A 39 -1.15 -10.63 47.67
C ASN A 39 -2.42 -9.79 47.96
N LEU A 40 -2.93 -9.07 46.97
CA LEU A 40 -4.08 -8.18 47.09
C LEU A 40 -5.38 -8.91 46.77
N ASP A 41 -5.40 -9.68 45.68
CA ASP A 41 -6.56 -10.41 45.18
C ASP A 41 -7.26 -11.33 46.21
N PRO A 42 -6.57 -12.02 47.14
CA PRO A 42 -7.22 -12.82 48.17
C PRO A 42 -8.14 -12.01 49.10
N HIS A 43 -7.91 -10.70 49.24
CA HIS A 43 -8.64 -9.81 50.14
C HIS A 43 -9.82 -9.10 49.45
N VAL A 44 -10.02 -9.31 48.15
CA VAL A 44 -11.08 -8.67 47.35
C VAL A 44 -12.14 -9.71 46.97
N GLU A 45 -13.40 -9.41 47.27
CA GLU A 45 -14.51 -10.37 47.16
C GLU A 45 -14.62 -11.01 45.76
N ARG A 46 -14.41 -10.19 44.73
CA ARG A 46 -14.50 -10.55 43.31
C ARG A 46 -13.30 -11.38 42.82
N THR A 47 -12.09 -11.08 43.28
CA THR A 47 -10.86 -11.66 42.72
C THR A 47 -10.24 -12.76 43.58
N ARG A 48 -10.77 -13.03 44.78
CA ARG A 48 -10.27 -14.10 45.67
C ARG A 48 -10.26 -15.50 45.05
N LEU A 49 -11.14 -15.75 44.07
CA LEU A 49 -11.27 -17.05 43.41
C LEU A 49 -10.30 -17.23 42.24
N ARG A 50 -9.48 -16.23 41.91
CA ARG A 50 -8.47 -16.35 40.84
C ARG A 50 -7.45 -17.45 41.15
N PRO A 51 -6.90 -18.14 40.14
CA PRO A 51 -6.03 -19.31 40.35
C PRO A 51 -4.82 -19.05 41.26
N LEU A 52 -4.14 -17.92 41.08
CA LEU A 52 -2.99 -17.51 41.89
C LEU A 52 -3.42 -17.05 43.30
N ALA A 53 -4.52 -16.31 43.42
CA ALA A 53 -5.05 -15.83 44.70
C ALA A 53 -5.47 -16.98 45.63
N ARG A 54 -6.16 -18.00 45.08
CA ARG A 54 -6.57 -19.21 45.82
C ARG A 54 -5.45 -20.26 45.97
N ARG A 55 -4.24 -19.97 45.48
CA ARG A 55 -3.07 -20.88 45.49
C ARG A 55 -3.28 -22.21 44.77
N ALA A 56 -4.16 -22.25 43.76
CA ALA A 56 -4.34 -23.44 42.92
C ALA A 56 -3.15 -23.67 41.96
N ILE A 57 -2.40 -22.60 41.67
CA ILE A 57 -1.21 -22.61 40.81
C ILE A 57 -0.08 -21.90 41.56
N THR A 58 1.14 -22.42 41.48
CA THR A 58 2.31 -21.78 42.12
C THR A 58 2.83 -20.61 41.27
N PRO A 59 3.48 -19.60 41.87
CA PRO A 59 4.11 -18.52 41.12
C PRO A 59 5.12 -19.01 40.07
N GLN A 60 5.87 -20.09 40.36
CA GLN A 60 6.79 -20.68 39.40
C GLN A 60 6.06 -21.24 38.16
N GLN A 61 4.94 -21.94 38.35
CA GLN A 61 4.12 -22.44 37.24
C GLN A 61 3.56 -21.29 36.38
N ALA A 62 3.12 -20.20 37.00
CA ALA A 62 2.65 -19.02 36.30
C ALA A 62 3.77 -18.33 35.50
N ILE A 63 5.01 -18.30 36.01
CA ILE A 63 6.17 -17.77 35.26
C ILE A 63 6.50 -18.65 34.05
N VAL A 64 6.46 -19.98 34.17
CA VAL A 64 6.67 -20.89 33.03
C VAL A 64 5.59 -20.69 31.97
N PHE A 65 4.33 -20.56 32.40
CA PHE A 65 3.21 -20.26 31.49
C PHE A 65 3.38 -18.91 30.79
N LEU A 66 3.79 -17.87 31.54
CA LEU A 66 4.12 -16.56 30.98
C LEU A 66 5.26 -16.66 29.96
N GLY A 67 6.32 -17.43 30.26
CA GLY A 67 7.41 -17.69 29.33
C GLY A 67 6.90 -18.28 28.02
N GLY A 68 6.04 -19.30 28.08
CA GLY A 68 5.40 -19.89 26.90
C GLY A 68 4.54 -18.90 26.09
N GLN A 69 3.78 -18.04 26.78
CA GLN A 69 3.00 -16.98 26.13
C GLN A 69 3.92 -15.96 25.41
N LEU A 70 4.98 -15.49 26.07
CA LEU A 70 5.91 -14.53 25.50
C LEU A 70 6.71 -15.12 24.33
N THR A 71 7.16 -16.37 24.42
CA THR A 71 7.83 -17.05 23.28
C THR A 71 6.89 -17.24 22.10
N THR A 72 5.61 -17.55 22.35
CA THR A 72 4.61 -17.65 21.29
C THR A 72 4.32 -16.28 20.66
N GLY A 73 4.20 -15.23 21.48
CA GLY A 73 4.05 -13.86 21.01
C GLY A 73 5.25 -13.40 20.16
N LEU A 74 6.47 -13.76 20.57
CA LEU A 74 7.68 -13.50 19.80
C LEU A 74 7.69 -14.27 18.47
N ALA A 75 7.29 -15.53 18.46
CA ALA A 75 7.20 -16.32 17.23
C ALA A 75 6.22 -15.69 16.21
N VAL A 76 5.08 -15.19 16.69
CA VAL A 76 4.12 -14.43 15.85
C VAL A 76 4.77 -13.15 15.31
N LEU A 77 5.47 -12.38 16.16
CA LEU A 77 6.16 -11.16 15.73
C LEU A 77 7.23 -11.43 14.67
N LEU A 78 8.00 -12.51 14.84
CA LEU A 78 9.03 -12.93 13.87
C LEU A 78 8.44 -13.50 12.57
N SER A 79 7.15 -13.85 12.56
CA SER A 79 6.43 -14.28 11.36
C SER A 79 5.92 -13.10 10.52
N LEU A 80 5.97 -11.88 11.06
CA LEU A 80 5.64 -10.64 10.35
C LEU A 80 6.89 -10.08 9.64
N PRO A 81 6.73 -9.15 8.68
CA PRO A 81 7.85 -8.42 8.08
C PRO A 81 8.77 -7.79 9.14
N PHE A 82 10.08 -7.75 8.87
CA PHE A 82 11.09 -7.34 9.85
C PHE A 82 10.87 -5.91 10.36
N GLU A 83 10.28 -5.04 9.54
CA GLU A 83 9.88 -3.69 9.87
C GLU A 83 8.96 -3.65 11.10
N CYS A 84 8.05 -4.62 11.24
CA CYS A 84 7.14 -4.72 12.38
C CYS A 84 7.89 -4.85 13.71
N PHE A 85 9.10 -5.43 13.73
CA PHE A 85 9.92 -5.54 14.94
C PHE A 85 10.30 -4.16 15.50
N TRP A 86 10.69 -3.23 14.62
CA TRP A 86 11.04 -1.86 15.00
C TRP A 86 9.82 -1.09 15.50
N TYR A 87 8.67 -1.24 14.84
CA TYR A 87 7.43 -0.60 15.27
C TYR A 87 6.84 -1.22 16.54
N ALA A 88 7.09 -2.50 16.82
CA ALA A 88 6.61 -3.18 18.02
C ALA A 88 7.41 -2.79 19.28
N THR A 89 8.73 -2.57 19.15
CA THR A 89 9.63 -2.35 20.28
C THR A 89 9.21 -1.20 21.22
N PRO A 90 8.80 -0.01 20.73
CA PRO A 90 8.32 1.08 21.60
C PRO A 90 7.10 0.71 22.46
N SER A 91 6.26 -0.22 22.01
CA SER A 91 5.07 -0.64 22.76
C SER A 91 5.42 -1.30 24.10
N LEU A 92 6.60 -1.94 24.22
CA LEU A 92 7.05 -2.60 25.44
C LEU A 92 7.21 -1.60 26.60
N VAL A 93 7.59 -0.36 26.30
CA VAL A 93 7.65 0.71 27.30
C VAL A 93 6.26 0.98 27.87
N LEU A 94 5.23 1.04 27.02
CA LEU A 94 3.85 1.25 27.48
C LEU A 94 3.33 0.05 28.28
N VAL A 95 3.63 -1.17 27.83
CA VAL A 95 3.20 -2.42 28.50
C VAL A 95 3.80 -2.51 29.90
N THR A 96 5.07 -2.15 30.08
CA THR A 96 5.73 -2.13 31.39
C THR A 96 5.21 -1.01 32.29
N LEU A 97 4.83 0.14 31.74
CA LEU A 97 4.28 1.27 32.49
C LEU A 97 2.82 1.06 32.93
N TYR A 98 2.02 0.28 32.20
CA TYR A 98 0.59 0.11 32.49
C TYR A 98 0.28 -0.36 33.93
N PRO A 99 0.92 -1.42 34.47
CA PRO A 99 0.67 -1.85 35.85
C PRO A 99 1.00 -0.78 36.89
N LEU A 100 2.00 0.07 36.62
CA LEU A 100 2.39 1.19 37.49
C LEU A 100 1.38 2.34 37.43
N ALA A 101 0.71 2.54 36.29
CA ALA A 101 -0.25 3.63 36.09
C ALA A 101 -1.37 3.62 37.13
N LYS A 102 -1.85 2.43 37.53
CA LYS A 102 -2.88 2.27 38.57
C LYS A 102 -2.50 2.91 39.91
N ARG A 103 -1.20 3.07 40.20
CA ARG A 103 -0.70 3.61 41.47
C ARG A 103 -0.48 5.12 41.45
N VAL A 104 -0.36 5.72 40.27
CA VAL A 104 0.07 7.12 40.10
C VAL A 104 -1.05 8.01 39.55
N THR A 105 -1.96 7.47 38.74
CA THR A 105 -3.00 8.27 38.05
C THR A 105 -4.41 7.78 38.28
N TYR A 106 -5.38 8.70 38.16
CA TYR A 106 -6.83 8.40 38.12
C TYR A 106 -7.27 7.79 36.77
N TYR A 107 -6.39 7.78 35.76
CA TYR A 107 -6.72 7.39 34.39
C TYR A 107 -5.88 6.21 33.87
N PRO A 108 -5.77 5.09 34.61
CA PRO A 108 -5.04 3.92 34.13
C PRO A 108 -5.62 3.36 32.81
N GLN A 109 -6.91 3.63 32.54
CA GLN A 109 -7.59 3.25 31.29
C GLN A 109 -6.99 3.91 30.06
N PHE A 110 -6.43 5.11 30.19
CA PHE A 110 -5.76 5.79 29.08
C PHE A 110 -4.47 5.07 28.70
N VAL A 111 -3.65 4.72 29.70
CA VAL A 111 -2.42 3.94 29.50
C VAL A 111 -2.75 2.55 28.95
N LEU A 112 -3.83 1.92 29.44
CA LEU A 112 -4.36 0.68 28.89
C LEU A 112 -4.70 0.81 27.40
N GLY A 113 -5.42 1.88 27.04
CA GLY A 113 -5.77 2.18 25.65
C GLY A 113 -4.54 2.32 24.77
N LEU A 114 -3.50 3.02 25.24
CA LEU A 114 -2.24 3.15 24.51
C LEU A 114 -1.58 1.79 24.25
N THR A 115 -1.60 0.89 25.23
CA THR A 115 -1.03 -0.46 25.05
C THR A 115 -1.83 -1.33 24.08
N PHE A 116 -3.17 -1.33 24.16
CA PHE A 116 -4.00 -2.26 23.37
C PHE A 116 -4.25 -1.79 21.95
N SER A 117 -4.18 -0.49 21.70
CA SER A 117 -4.46 0.06 20.38
C SER A 117 -3.29 -0.08 19.42
N TRP A 118 -2.11 -0.51 19.90
CA TRP A 118 -0.86 -0.54 19.11
C TRP A 118 -0.94 -1.37 17.83
N GLY A 119 -1.83 -2.37 17.78
CA GLY A 119 -2.11 -3.13 16.57
C GLY A 119 -2.52 -2.25 15.37
N ALA A 120 -3.18 -1.11 15.62
CA ALA A 120 -3.55 -0.16 14.58
C ALA A 120 -2.33 0.44 13.87
N MET A 121 -1.20 0.61 14.56
CA MET A 121 0.04 1.10 13.94
C MET A 121 0.77 -0.03 13.21
N MET A 122 0.81 -1.24 13.80
CA MET A 122 1.56 -2.36 13.21
C MET A 122 0.88 -2.96 11.96
N GLY A 123 -0.43 -2.79 11.79
CA GLY A 123 -1.15 -3.35 10.63
C GLY A 123 -0.68 -2.80 9.28
N PHE A 124 -0.14 -1.58 9.24
CA PHE A 124 0.37 -0.94 8.03
C PHE A 124 1.69 -1.58 7.54
N PRO A 125 2.78 -1.58 8.34
CA PRO A 125 4.03 -2.23 7.92
C PRO A 125 3.87 -3.73 7.72
N ALA A 126 2.90 -4.38 8.40
CA ALA A 126 2.61 -5.80 8.18
C ALA A 126 2.11 -6.11 6.76
N LEU A 127 1.52 -5.12 6.08
CA LEU A 127 1.09 -5.21 4.67
C LEU A 127 2.02 -4.42 3.73
N GLY A 128 3.26 -4.13 4.15
CA GLY A 128 4.27 -3.47 3.33
C GLY A 128 4.08 -1.95 3.17
N VAL A 129 3.23 -1.33 3.98
CA VAL A 129 3.07 0.14 3.99
C VAL A 129 3.93 0.74 5.10
N ASP A 130 5.04 1.37 4.70
CA ASP A 130 5.89 2.09 5.66
C ASP A 130 5.23 3.41 6.08
N LEU A 131 5.05 3.59 7.40
CA LEU A 131 4.43 4.76 7.99
C LEU A 131 5.34 6.00 7.90
N LEU A 132 6.66 5.83 7.95
CA LEU A 132 7.59 6.97 7.91
C LEU A 132 7.72 7.55 6.49
N ALA A 133 7.61 6.71 5.46
CA ALA A 133 7.64 7.14 4.07
C ALA A 133 6.30 7.69 3.55
N ASN A 134 5.17 7.33 4.17
CA ASN A 134 3.84 7.69 3.69
C ASN A 134 3.05 8.53 4.72
N GLN A 135 3.00 9.84 4.49
CA GLN A 135 2.34 10.80 5.38
C GLN A 135 0.83 10.54 5.55
N ALA A 136 0.15 10.09 4.49
CA ALA A 136 -1.27 9.76 4.54
C ALA A 136 -1.50 8.51 5.41
N ALA A 137 -0.67 7.48 5.24
CA ALA A 137 -0.70 6.28 6.07
C ALA A 137 -0.38 6.58 7.53
N LEU A 138 0.60 7.44 7.81
CA LEU A 138 0.93 7.88 9.17
C LEU A 138 -0.25 8.57 9.85
N THR A 139 -0.91 9.46 9.12
CA THR A 139 -2.06 10.23 9.62
C THR A 139 -3.25 9.29 9.88
N ALA A 140 -3.55 8.39 8.93
CA ALA A 140 -4.58 7.37 9.10
C ALA A 140 -4.29 6.45 10.30
N ALA A 141 -3.05 5.96 10.44
CA ALA A 141 -2.64 5.11 11.55
C ALA A 141 -2.75 5.83 12.90
N ALA A 142 -2.30 7.08 12.98
CA ALA A 142 -2.36 7.89 14.19
C ALA A 142 -3.82 8.19 14.61
N CYS A 143 -4.67 8.56 13.66
CA CYS A 143 -6.09 8.78 13.91
C CYS A 143 -6.81 7.49 14.34
N LEU A 144 -6.52 6.36 13.69
CA LEU A 144 -7.12 5.06 14.05
C LEU A 144 -6.67 4.62 15.44
N TYR A 145 -5.38 4.75 15.72
CA TYR A 145 -4.81 4.47 17.03
C TYR A 145 -5.46 5.32 18.12
N ALA A 146 -5.54 6.64 17.92
CA ALA A 146 -6.16 7.55 18.88
C ALA A 146 -7.67 7.28 19.06
N SER A 147 -8.38 6.90 17.98
CA SER A 147 -9.78 6.48 18.03
C SER A 147 -9.96 5.25 18.93
N ASN A 148 -9.11 4.23 18.75
CA ASN A 148 -9.13 3.01 19.57
C ASN A 148 -8.76 3.27 21.04
N VAL A 149 -7.86 4.22 21.31
CA VAL A 149 -7.54 4.65 22.68
C VAL A 149 -8.77 5.29 23.33
N ALA A 150 -9.44 6.23 22.65
CA ALA A 150 -10.65 6.86 23.16
C ALA A 150 -11.76 5.83 23.42
N TRP A 151 -11.94 4.87 22.50
CA TRP A 151 -12.89 3.77 22.67
C TRP A 151 -12.55 2.88 23.88
N THR A 152 -11.27 2.58 24.08
CA THR A 152 -10.79 1.80 25.23
C THR A 152 -11.09 2.48 26.55
N VAL A 153 -10.83 3.78 26.65
CA VAL A 153 -11.20 4.55 27.84
C VAL A 153 -12.71 4.52 28.06
N LEU A 154 -13.50 4.62 27.00
CA LEU A 154 -14.96 4.67 27.07
C LEU A 154 -15.55 3.37 27.64
N TYR A 155 -15.26 2.21 27.06
CA TYR A 155 -15.84 0.95 27.56
C TYR A 155 -15.23 0.53 28.90
N ASP A 156 -13.93 0.79 29.13
CA ASP A 156 -13.28 0.43 30.39
C ASP A 156 -13.70 1.35 31.55
N MET A 157 -14.13 2.58 31.25
CA MET A 157 -14.82 3.45 32.22
C MET A 157 -16.17 2.88 32.66
N ILE A 158 -16.93 2.23 31.76
CA ILE A 158 -18.16 1.51 32.13
C ILE A 158 -17.83 0.33 33.04
N TYR A 159 -16.76 -0.41 32.74
CA TYR A 159 -16.30 -1.52 33.58
C TYR A 159 -15.85 -1.04 34.96
N ALA A 160 -15.14 0.09 35.05
CA ALA A 160 -14.69 0.67 36.32
C ALA A 160 -15.85 1.04 37.28
N HIS A 161 -17.07 1.24 36.78
CA HIS A 161 -18.25 1.48 37.63
C HIS A 161 -18.66 0.24 38.45
N MET A 162 -18.18 -0.95 38.08
CA MET A 162 -18.42 -2.17 38.87
C MET A 162 -17.68 -2.14 40.20
N ASP A 163 -16.48 -1.56 40.22
CA ASP A 163 -15.57 -1.58 41.37
C ASP A 163 -15.62 -0.26 42.18
N ILE A 164 -16.46 0.72 41.80
CA ILE A 164 -16.47 2.08 42.42
C ILE A 164 -16.64 2.08 43.95
N LYS A 165 -17.45 1.16 44.48
CA LYS A 165 -17.70 1.04 45.94
C LYS A 165 -16.49 0.50 46.69
N ASP A 166 -15.77 -0.42 46.07
CA ASP A 166 -14.61 -1.07 46.67
C ASP A 166 -13.37 -0.20 46.50
N ASP A 167 -13.22 0.47 45.35
CA ASP A 167 -12.20 1.48 45.09
C ASP A 167 -12.28 2.64 46.09
N ALA A 168 -13.50 3.14 46.36
CA ALA A 168 -13.72 4.20 47.34
C ALA A 168 -13.31 3.78 48.77
N LYS A 169 -13.59 2.53 49.16
CA LYS A 169 -13.19 1.98 50.47
C LYS A 169 -11.70 1.73 50.57
N ALA A 170 -11.07 1.29 49.49
CA ALA A 170 -9.65 0.98 49.42
C ALA A 170 -8.76 2.23 49.17
N GLY A 171 -9.35 3.41 48.95
CA GLY A 171 -8.63 4.64 48.65
C GLY A 171 -7.98 4.64 47.26
N ILE A 172 -8.47 3.81 46.34
CA ILE A 172 -7.93 3.67 44.98
C ILE A 172 -8.47 4.81 44.09
N LYS A 173 -7.56 5.43 43.34
CA LYS A 173 -7.84 6.56 42.46
C LYS A 173 -8.38 6.05 41.11
N SER A 174 -9.71 6.06 40.93
CA SER A 174 -10.39 5.56 39.71
C SER A 174 -11.08 6.68 38.91
N ILE A 175 -11.12 6.55 37.57
CA ILE A 175 -11.81 7.48 36.67
C ILE A 175 -13.32 7.55 36.97
N ALA A 176 -13.90 6.40 37.37
CA ALA A 176 -15.32 6.31 37.72
C ALA A 176 -15.62 7.12 38.98
N LEU A 177 -14.70 7.10 39.96
CA LEU A 177 -14.81 7.90 41.18
C LEU A 177 -14.71 9.40 40.89
N LYS A 178 -13.79 9.80 39.99
CA LYS A 178 -13.59 11.21 39.64
C LYS A 178 -14.78 11.81 38.89
N HIS A 179 -15.47 11.02 38.06
CA HIS A 179 -16.53 11.47 37.16
C HIS A 179 -17.90 10.84 37.47
N GLU A 180 -18.14 10.39 38.69
CA GLU A 180 -19.35 9.63 39.06
C GLU A 180 -20.65 10.36 38.65
N LYS A 181 -20.69 11.69 38.83
CA LYS A 181 -21.88 12.51 38.52
C LYS A 181 -22.04 12.85 37.04
N GLU A 182 -20.95 12.83 36.27
CA GLU A 182 -20.91 13.31 34.87
C GLU A 182 -20.50 12.21 33.89
N THR A 183 -20.48 10.94 34.33
CA THR A 183 -19.95 9.83 33.53
C THR A 183 -20.58 9.76 32.13
N LYS A 184 -21.91 9.91 32.01
CA LYS A 184 -22.55 9.84 30.68
C LYS A 184 -22.13 10.99 29.75
N VAL A 185 -21.80 12.16 30.29
CA VAL A 185 -21.28 13.30 29.51
C VAL A 185 -19.87 12.99 29.03
N VAL A 186 -19.01 12.48 29.92
CA VAL A 186 -17.64 12.06 29.56
C VAL A 186 -17.65 10.94 28.52
N LEU A 187 -18.49 9.91 28.70
CA LEU A 187 -18.65 8.82 27.73
C LEU A 187 -19.13 9.34 26.36
N SER A 188 -20.05 10.31 26.35
CA SER A 188 -20.53 10.93 25.10
C SER A 188 -19.44 11.75 24.42
N GLY A 189 -18.65 12.52 25.18
CA GLY A 189 -17.49 13.24 24.66
C GLY A 189 -16.44 12.31 24.06
N LEU A 190 -16.12 11.21 24.74
CA LEU A 190 -15.21 10.18 24.23
C LEU A 190 -15.76 9.51 22.96
N ALA A 191 -17.07 9.27 22.88
CA ALA A 191 -17.70 8.73 21.67
C ALA A 191 -17.57 9.69 20.49
N VAL A 192 -17.83 10.99 20.70
CA VAL A 192 -17.67 12.00 19.65
C VAL A 192 -16.21 12.09 19.18
N VAL A 193 -15.25 12.07 20.11
CA VAL A 193 -13.82 12.06 19.78
C VAL A 193 -13.45 10.79 18.99
N GLN A 194 -13.90 9.62 19.45
CA GLN A 194 -13.67 8.36 18.74
C GLN A 194 -14.20 8.43 17.30
N LEU A 195 -15.45 8.86 17.11
CA LEU A 195 -16.09 8.95 15.79
C LEU A 195 -15.40 9.98 14.90
N GLY A 196 -15.03 11.15 15.44
CA GLY A 196 -14.30 12.17 14.69
C GLY A 196 -12.94 11.67 14.18
N LEU A 197 -12.19 10.98 15.05
CA LEU A 197 -10.90 10.38 14.68
C LEU A 197 -11.05 9.21 13.70
N LEU A 198 -12.13 8.43 13.82
CA LEU A 198 -12.42 7.33 12.90
C LEU A 198 -12.79 7.86 11.51
N SER A 199 -13.58 8.94 11.44
CA SER A 199 -13.85 9.66 10.19
C SER A 199 -12.58 10.24 9.59
N ALA A 200 -11.73 10.89 10.40
CA ALA A 200 -10.44 11.42 9.95
C ALA A 200 -9.52 10.32 9.39
N THR A 201 -9.57 9.12 9.98
CA THR A 201 -8.87 7.94 9.44
C THR A 201 -9.35 7.63 8.03
N GLY A 202 -10.67 7.57 7.80
CA GLY A 202 -11.25 7.29 6.48
C GLY A 202 -10.87 8.35 5.44
N VAL A 203 -10.91 9.63 5.81
CA VAL A 203 -10.51 10.74 4.94
C VAL A 203 -9.03 10.65 4.59
N ALA A 204 -8.15 10.49 5.58
CA ALA A 204 -6.71 10.38 5.35
C ALA A 204 -6.33 9.14 4.52
N ALA A 205 -7.08 8.06 4.67
CA ALA A 205 -6.88 6.80 3.95
C ALA A 205 -7.51 6.77 2.55
N GLY A 206 -8.35 7.76 2.20
CA GLY A 206 -9.11 7.78 0.96
C GLY A 206 -10.16 6.67 0.86
N LEU A 207 -10.81 6.32 1.98
CA LEU A 207 -11.86 5.29 2.02
C LEU A 207 -13.20 5.84 1.51
N GLY A 208 -13.98 4.99 0.87
CA GLY A 208 -15.27 5.31 0.28
C GLY A 208 -16.46 5.27 1.25
N PRO A 209 -17.69 5.49 0.72
CA PRO A 209 -18.92 5.57 1.51
C PRO A 209 -19.24 4.34 2.38
N VAL A 210 -18.88 3.13 1.99
CA VAL A 210 -19.13 1.90 2.77
C VAL A 210 -18.38 1.96 4.09
N PHE A 211 -17.15 2.48 4.13
CA PHE A 211 -16.46 2.75 5.38
C PHE A 211 -17.22 3.77 6.25
N PHE A 212 -17.61 4.92 5.71
CA PHE A 212 -18.28 5.95 6.51
C PHE A 212 -19.64 5.46 7.05
N VAL A 213 -20.44 4.78 6.23
CA VAL A 213 -21.74 4.27 6.67
C VAL A 213 -21.58 3.06 7.60
N GLY A 214 -20.78 2.07 7.20
CA GLY A 214 -20.61 0.82 7.92
C GLY A 214 -19.81 0.98 9.21
N THR A 215 -18.61 1.56 9.10
CA THR A 215 -17.67 1.71 10.24
C THR A 215 -18.07 2.86 11.15
N VAL A 216 -18.15 4.10 10.62
CA VAL A 216 -18.44 5.29 11.45
C VAL A 216 -19.91 5.29 11.87
N GLY A 217 -20.84 5.07 10.94
CA GLY A 217 -22.27 4.99 11.25
C GLY A 217 -22.61 3.83 12.19
N GLY A 218 -22.03 2.65 11.94
CA GLY A 218 -22.17 1.49 12.82
C GLY A 218 -21.67 1.76 14.24
N ALA A 219 -20.45 2.31 14.37
CA ALA A 219 -19.90 2.69 15.68
C ALA A 219 -20.77 3.74 16.39
N ALA A 220 -21.31 4.73 15.66
CA ALA A 220 -22.17 5.76 16.25
C ALA A 220 -23.46 5.15 16.83
N VAL A 221 -24.09 4.22 16.12
CA VAL A 221 -25.29 3.52 16.59
C VAL A 221 -24.99 2.65 17.79
N THR A 222 -23.92 1.86 17.77
CA THR A 222 -23.59 0.95 18.87
C THR A 222 -23.19 1.71 20.13
N LEU A 223 -22.33 2.72 20.01
CA LEU A 223 -21.89 3.56 21.13
C LEU A 223 -23.05 4.38 21.69
N GLY A 224 -23.85 5.01 20.83
CA GLY A 224 -25.04 5.76 21.25
C GLY A 224 -26.04 4.88 22.00
N THR A 225 -26.26 3.66 21.51
CA THR A 225 -27.12 2.67 22.18
C THR A 225 -26.54 2.24 23.54
N MET A 226 -25.24 1.97 23.60
CA MET A 226 -24.54 1.58 24.82
C MET A 226 -24.64 2.68 25.89
N ILE A 227 -24.30 3.93 25.56
CA ILE A 227 -24.33 5.08 26.49
C ILE A 227 -25.77 5.36 26.96
N ARG A 228 -26.75 5.25 26.06
CA ARG A 228 -28.17 5.45 26.39
C ARG A 228 -28.68 4.38 27.35
N ARG A 229 -28.42 3.10 27.05
CA ARG A 229 -29.00 1.95 27.77
C ARG A 229 -28.23 1.52 29.01
N VAL A 230 -26.95 1.87 29.14
CA VAL A 230 -26.17 1.47 30.31
C VAL A 230 -26.72 2.11 31.59
N LYS A 231 -26.94 1.24 32.59
CA LYS A 231 -27.34 1.61 33.94
C LYS A 231 -26.12 1.50 34.86
N LEU A 232 -25.41 2.61 35.04
CA LEU A 232 -24.13 2.67 35.76
C LEU A 232 -24.19 2.21 37.23
N LYS A 233 -25.38 2.23 37.85
CA LYS A 233 -25.59 1.78 39.24
C LYS A 233 -25.75 0.27 39.37
N GLU A 234 -25.95 -0.44 38.26
CA GLU A 234 -26.25 -1.87 38.25
C GLU A 234 -25.05 -2.66 37.70
N VAL A 235 -24.31 -3.33 38.60
CA VAL A 235 -23.07 -4.05 38.30
C VAL A 235 -23.24 -5.07 37.16
N LYS A 236 -24.32 -5.85 37.18
CA LYS A 236 -24.63 -6.84 36.13
C LYS A 236 -24.87 -6.19 34.77
N ASN A 237 -25.49 -5.02 34.75
CA ASN A 237 -25.76 -4.27 33.53
C ASN A 237 -24.48 -3.66 32.95
N CYS A 238 -23.60 -3.12 33.81
CA CYS A 238 -22.28 -2.64 33.42
C CYS A 238 -21.43 -3.76 32.81
N TRP A 239 -21.39 -4.94 33.43
CA TRP A 239 -20.69 -6.10 32.89
C TRP A 239 -21.21 -6.51 31.51
N TRP A 240 -22.54 -6.57 31.36
CA TRP A 240 -23.16 -6.95 30.09
C TRP A 240 -22.81 -5.96 28.98
N TRP A 241 -22.87 -4.65 29.24
CA TRP A 241 -22.52 -3.62 28.25
C TRP A 241 -21.02 -3.53 27.99
N PHE A 242 -20.17 -3.78 28.98
CA PHE A 242 -18.72 -3.87 28.77
C PHE A 242 -18.38 -4.99 27.80
N VAL A 243 -18.91 -6.21 28.02
CA VAL A 243 -18.64 -7.35 27.14
C VAL A 243 -19.32 -7.16 25.78
N ASN A 244 -20.64 -7.06 25.75
CA ASN A 244 -21.39 -7.07 24.50
C ASN A 244 -21.28 -5.76 23.74
N GLY A 245 -21.23 -4.62 24.42
CA GLY A 245 -21.06 -3.31 23.78
C GLY A 245 -19.70 -3.17 23.09
N ALA A 246 -18.64 -3.74 23.67
CA ALA A 246 -17.34 -3.84 23.01
C ALA A 246 -17.41 -4.74 21.78
N TRP A 247 -18.06 -5.91 21.87
CA TRP A 247 -18.29 -6.79 20.71
C TRP A 247 -19.10 -6.14 19.60
N PHE A 248 -20.18 -5.42 19.93
CA PHE A 248 -21.00 -4.76 18.92
C PHE A 248 -20.24 -3.64 18.22
N THR A 249 -19.53 -2.79 18.97
CA THR A 249 -18.80 -1.67 18.39
C THR A 249 -17.59 -2.14 17.59
N GLY A 250 -16.80 -3.07 18.14
CA GLY A 250 -15.65 -3.66 17.44
C GLY A 250 -16.08 -4.45 16.21
N GLY A 251 -17.18 -5.20 16.31
CA GLY A 251 -17.79 -5.92 15.21
C GLY A 251 -18.26 -4.98 14.10
N ALA A 252 -18.95 -3.89 14.43
CA ALA A 252 -19.37 -2.88 13.45
C ALA A 252 -18.18 -2.24 12.72
N ILE A 253 -17.14 -1.85 13.45
CA ILE A 253 -15.91 -1.27 12.87
C ILE A 253 -15.21 -2.29 11.96
N SER A 254 -15.05 -3.53 12.41
CA SER A 254 -14.36 -4.58 11.65
C SER A 254 -15.13 -4.99 10.40
N LEU A 255 -16.46 -5.14 10.50
CA LEU A 255 -17.34 -5.47 9.37
C LEU A 255 -17.41 -4.32 8.37
N GLY A 256 -17.45 -3.08 8.83
CA GLY A 256 -17.41 -1.91 7.95
C GLY A 256 -16.09 -1.82 7.17
N LEU A 257 -14.95 -2.05 7.83
CA LEU A 257 -13.64 -2.13 7.18
C LEU A 257 -13.54 -3.31 6.22
N ALA A 258 -14.07 -4.48 6.57
CA ALA A 258 -14.12 -5.64 5.68
C ALA A 258 -15.03 -5.41 4.47
N GLY A 259 -16.17 -4.75 4.68
CA GLY A 259 -17.09 -4.34 3.62
C GLY A 259 -16.46 -3.32 2.67
N GLU A 260 -15.71 -2.36 3.21
CA GLU A 260 -14.92 -1.41 2.42
C GLU A 260 -13.84 -2.12 1.58
N TYR A 261 -13.11 -3.05 2.20
CA TYR A 261 -12.13 -3.88 1.48
C TYR A 261 -12.79 -4.68 0.35
N ALA A 262 -13.94 -5.29 0.61
CA ALA A 262 -14.72 -6.02 -0.39
C ALA A 262 -15.24 -5.09 -1.51
N ALA A 263 -15.72 -3.89 -1.16
CA ALA A 263 -16.17 -2.90 -2.13
C ALA A 263 -15.05 -2.47 -3.09
N HIS A 264 -13.83 -2.31 -2.56
CA HIS A 264 -12.65 -2.07 -3.38
C HIS A 264 -12.25 -3.30 -4.22
N LEU A 265 -12.35 -4.51 -3.66
CA LEU A 265 -12.03 -5.76 -4.36
C LEU A 265 -12.98 -6.02 -5.54
N PHE A 266 -14.27 -5.74 -5.37
CA PHE A 266 -15.31 -5.91 -6.40
C PHE A 266 -15.50 -4.68 -7.30
N GLY A 267 -14.73 -3.60 -7.09
CA GLY A 267 -14.79 -2.40 -7.92
C GLY A 267 -16.10 -1.60 -7.81
N TRP A 268 -16.76 -1.61 -6.64
CA TRP A 268 -18.03 -0.88 -6.42
C TRP A 268 -17.86 0.64 -6.52
N TYR A 269 -16.67 1.14 -6.23
CA TYR A 269 -16.30 2.52 -6.48
C TYR A 269 -15.71 2.64 -7.89
N GLY A 270 -16.59 2.55 -8.90
CA GLY A 270 -16.30 3.07 -10.23
C GLY A 270 -16.26 4.60 -10.18
N ASP A 271 -15.45 5.24 -11.04
CA ASP A 271 -15.20 6.69 -11.04
C ASP A 271 -16.50 7.51 -10.92
N VAL A 272 -16.81 7.95 -9.71
CA VAL A 272 -17.87 8.93 -9.46
C VAL A 272 -17.28 10.28 -9.82
N GLY A 273 -17.77 10.86 -10.91
CA GLY A 273 -17.29 12.13 -11.44
C GLY A 273 -17.33 13.25 -10.39
N GLU A 274 -16.20 13.94 -10.25
CA GLU A 274 -16.14 15.26 -9.64
C GLU A 274 -16.14 16.30 -10.77
N GLY A 275 -17.03 17.28 -10.61
CA GLY A 275 -17.31 18.32 -11.59
C GLY A 275 -16.18 19.34 -11.75
N GLU A 276 -16.37 20.13 -12.80
CA GLU A 276 -15.67 21.37 -13.17
C GLU A 276 -14.91 22.07 -12.03
N ASP A 277 -13.65 22.43 -12.35
CA ASP A 277 -12.72 23.27 -11.58
C ASP A 277 -11.64 22.58 -10.71
N ASP A 278 -10.83 21.68 -11.27
CA ASP A 278 -9.40 21.64 -10.90
C ASP A 278 -8.50 20.98 -11.97
N TRP A 279 -7.85 21.78 -12.80
CA TRP A 279 -6.97 21.30 -13.88
C TRP A 279 -5.64 20.68 -13.39
N LYS A 280 -5.40 20.65 -12.06
CA LYS A 280 -4.17 20.14 -11.45
C LYS A 280 -4.25 18.69 -10.93
N SER A 281 -5.42 18.06 -10.93
CA SER A 281 -5.61 16.66 -10.48
C SER A 281 -5.64 15.63 -11.63
N HIS A 282 -5.61 16.09 -12.89
CA HIS A 282 -5.81 15.29 -14.11
C HIS A 282 -4.59 14.46 -14.59
N VAL A 283 -3.60 14.16 -13.74
CA VAL A 283 -2.42 13.33 -14.13
C VAL A 283 -2.41 11.95 -13.46
N LEU A 284 -3.31 11.65 -12.51
CA LEU A 284 -3.23 10.41 -11.71
C LEU A 284 -4.43 9.46 -11.78
N HIS A 285 -5.45 9.73 -12.61
CA HIS A 285 -6.70 8.94 -12.63
C HIS A 285 -6.95 8.05 -13.88
N ALA A 286 -6.00 7.91 -14.82
CA ALA A 286 -6.18 7.11 -16.04
C ALA A 286 -5.59 5.67 -15.98
N GLN A 287 -5.63 5.01 -14.82
CA GLN A 287 -5.12 3.63 -14.63
C GLN A 287 -6.16 2.69 -13.99
N ARG A 288 -7.39 2.71 -14.48
CA ARG A 288 -8.39 1.70 -14.13
C ARG A 288 -9.12 1.25 -15.39
N TYR A 289 -8.91 0.00 -15.79
CA TYR A 289 -9.85 -0.99 -16.34
C TYR A 289 -9.01 -2.10 -17.01
N ASN A 290 -9.43 -3.36 -16.81
CA ASN A 290 -8.93 -4.60 -17.42
C ASN A 290 -7.68 -5.29 -16.85
N CYS A 291 -7.88 -5.97 -15.72
CA CYS A 291 -7.15 -7.21 -15.43
C CYS A 291 -8.16 -8.36 -15.21
N ALA A 292 -8.95 -8.63 -16.25
CA ALA A 292 -9.74 -9.87 -16.38
C ALA A 292 -10.21 -10.11 -17.84
N ALA A 293 -10.22 -9.09 -18.71
CA ALA A 293 -10.60 -9.22 -20.11
C ALA A 293 -9.49 -8.92 -21.15
N ALA A 294 -8.29 -8.47 -20.75
CA ALA A 294 -7.24 -8.01 -21.68
C ALA A 294 -6.18 -9.07 -22.00
N MET A 295 -6.62 -10.25 -22.45
CA MET A 295 -5.74 -11.18 -23.19
C MET A 295 -5.93 -11.04 -24.72
N ALA A 296 -6.48 -9.91 -25.17
CA ALA A 296 -6.65 -9.54 -26.56
C ALA A 296 -5.98 -8.17 -26.80
N SER A 297 -4.94 -8.15 -27.64
CA SER A 297 -4.11 -7.00 -28.10
C SER A 297 -3.61 -6.01 -27.04
N ARG A 298 -2.35 -6.18 -26.58
CA ARG A 298 -1.62 -5.16 -25.81
C ARG A 298 -0.81 -4.29 -26.77
N LEU A 299 -1.11 -2.98 -26.84
CA LEU A 299 -0.24 -2.01 -27.50
C LEU A 299 0.96 -1.70 -26.60
N VAL A 300 2.17 -1.85 -27.14
CA VAL A 300 3.45 -1.57 -26.48
C VAL A 300 4.06 -0.32 -27.13
N LEU A 301 4.33 0.71 -26.33
CA LEU A 301 5.00 1.92 -26.82
C LEU A 301 6.52 1.77 -26.67
N VAL A 302 7.26 2.03 -27.73
CA VAL A 302 8.73 2.01 -27.73
C VAL A 302 9.26 3.42 -27.94
N LEU A 303 10.12 3.85 -27.02
CA LEU A 303 10.71 5.19 -27.00
C LEU A 303 12.23 5.14 -26.94
N GLY A 304 12.88 5.99 -27.72
CA GLY A 304 14.32 6.24 -27.66
C GLY A 304 14.63 7.73 -27.47
N ASP A 305 15.79 8.00 -26.88
CA ASP A 305 16.47 9.29 -26.83
C ASP A 305 15.60 10.47 -26.37
N LEU A 306 15.36 10.53 -25.06
CA LEU A 306 14.51 11.51 -24.37
C LEU A 306 15.27 12.68 -23.70
N PHE A 307 16.59 12.78 -23.91
CA PHE A 307 17.48 13.74 -23.23
C PHE A 307 17.08 15.23 -23.34
N ILE A 308 16.30 15.62 -24.36
CA ILE A 308 15.84 17.01 -24.56
C ILE A 308 14.31 17.09 -24.43
N PRO A 309 13.77 17.18 -23.20
CA PRO A 309 12.32 17.03 -22.93
C PRO A 309 11.43 18.19 -23.40
N ASP A 310 12.00 19.38 -23.70
CA ASP A 310 11.25 20.61 -23.99
C ASP A 310 10.74 20.74 -25.44
N ARG A 311 11.10 19.83 -26.36
CA ARG A 311 10.52 19.80 -27.73
C ARG A 311 9.12 19.17 -27.68
N ALA A 312 8.17 19.99 -27.24
CA ALA A 312 6.85 19.65 -26.70
C ALA A 312 5.76 19.16 -27.70
N SER A 313 6.11 18.74 -28.92
CA SER A 313 5.11 18.21 -29.88
C SER A 313 4.72 16.75 -29.57
N PHE A 314 5.60 16.00 -28.89
CA PHE A 314 5.41 14.58 -28.54
C PHE A 314 4.36 14.34 -27.44
N LYS A 315 4.32 15.20 -26.41
CA LYS A 315 3.41 15.06 -25.25
C LYS A 315 1.92 15.07 -25.65
N LYS A 316 1.57 15.73 -26.76
CA LYS A 316 0.18 15.84 -27.26
C LYS A 316 -0.33 14.58 -27.96
N LEU A 317 0.56 13.69 -28.41
CA LEU A 317 0.23 12.50 -29.19
C LEU A 317 -0.01 11.26 -28.32
N LEU A 318 0.40 11.30 -27.05
CA LEU A 318 0.26 10.21 -26.11
C LEU A 318 -0.99 10.41 -25.25
N ALA A 319 -2.10 9.80 -25.66
CA ALA A 319 -3.31 9.74 -24.85
C ALA A 319 -3.22 8.60 -23.81
N PRO A 320 -3.40 8.88 -22.50
CA PRO A 320 -3.42 7.85 -21.46
C PRO A 320 -4.54 6.82 -21.70
N GLY A 321 -4.26 5.53 -21.46
CA GLY A 321 -5.29 4.46 -21.41
C GLY A 321 -5.34 3.48 -22.58
N LYS A 322 -4.65 3.72 -23.70
CA LYS A 322 -4.53 2.73 -24.81
C LYS A 322 -3.23 1.92 -24.78
N ILE A 323 -2.19 2.44 -24.14
CA ILE A 323 -0.85 1.83 -24.10
C ILE A 323 -0.75 0.96 -22.86
N GLY A 324 -0.49 -0.34 -23.04
CA GLY A 324 -0.42 -1.30 -21.95
C GLY A 324 0.97 -1.44 -21.32
N GLN A 325 2.02 -1.11 -22.07
CA GLN A 325 3.41 -1.20 -21.63
C GLN A 325 4.28 -0.18 -22.39
N ILE A 326 5.32 0.34 -21.74
CA ILE A 326 6.32 1.21 -22.35
C ILE A 326 7.70 0.57 -22.23
N LEU A 327 8.40 0.47 -23.36
CA LEU A 327 9.81 0.07 -23.44
C LEU A 327 10.63 1.33 -23.75
N CYS A 328 11.41 1.78 -22.78
CA CYS A 328 12.25 2.96 -22.92
C CYS A 328 13.71 2.55 -23.09
N LEU A 329 14.32 2.99 -24.19
CA LEU A 329 15.67 2.63 -24.59
C LEU A 329 16.75 3.49 -23.91
N GLY A 330 16.47 4.08 -22.75
CA GLY A 330 17.40 4.91 -21.98
C GLY A 330 17.34 6.40 -22.32
N ASN A 331 18.30 7.15 -21.76
CA ASN A 331 18.42 8.61 -21.85
C ASN A 331 17.23 9.35 -21.23
N ILE A 332 16.79 8.85 -20.07
CA ILE A 332 15.80 9.49 -19.19
C ILE A 332 16.58 10.33 -18.19
N THR A 333 16.88 11.56 -18.57
CA THR A 333 17.80 12.42 -17.82
C THR A 333 17.13 13.34 -16.82
N ASP A 334 15.80 13.30 -16.75
CA ASP A 334 15.00 14.09 -15.85
C ASP A 334 13.90 13.27 -15.18
N ARG A 335 13.66 13.59 -13.90
CA ARG A 335 12.64 12.92 -13.09
C ARG A 335 11.23 13.19 -13.58
N GLU A 336 10.99 14.35 -14.18
CA GLU A 336 9.68 14.75 -14.69
C GLU A 336 9.25 13.84 -15.85
N THR A 337 10.15 13.55 -16.79
CA THR A 337 9.91 12.62 -17.90
C THR A 337 9.72 11.20 -17.41
N TYR A 338 10.47 10.74 -16.40
CA TYR A 338 10.24 9.44 -15.78
C TYR A 338 8.82 9.33 -15.17
N GLU A 339 8.41 10.35 -14.41
CA GLU A 339 7.07 10.40 -13.80
C GLU A 339 5.97 10.50 -14.86
N PHE A 340 6.20 11.25 -15.95
CA PHE A 340 5.29 11.33 -17.11
C PHE A 340 5.10 9.98 -17.80
N LEU A 341 6.18 9.26 -18.11
CA LEU A 341 6.09 7.93 -18.74
C LEU A 341 5.38 6.92 -17.83
N ARG A 342 5.67 6.97 -16.52
CA ARG A 342 5.01 6.11 -15.53
C ARG A 342 3.52 6.43 -15.37
N ALA A 343 3.12 7.68 -15.60
CA ALA A 343 1.71 8.07 -15.63
C ALA A 343 0.99 7.49 -16.86
N ILE A 344 1.66 7.40 -18.02
CA ILE A 344 1.06 6.86 -19.25
C ILE A 344 0.84 5.35 -19.17
N ALA A 345 1.84 4.58 -18.71
CA ALA A 345 1.70 3.14 -18.50
C ALA A 345 2.41 2.69 -17.21
N PRO A 346 1.75 1.87 -16.36
CA PRO A 346 2.34 1.41 -15.11
C PRO A 346 3.45 0.38 -15.31
N ASP A 347 3.41 -0.37 -16.42
CA ASP A 347 4.48 -1.29 -16.83
C ASP A 347 5.49 -0.55 -17.72
N LEU A 348 6.40 0.18 -17.07
CA LEU A 348 7.50 0.91 -17.71
C LEU A 348 8.81 0.14 -17.51
N GLN A 349 9.38 -0.34 -18.61
CA GLN A 349 10.65 -1.05 -18.63
C GLN A 349 11.75 -0.19 -19.24
N ILE A 350 12.80 0.06 -18.47
CA ILE A 350 13.89 0.96 -18.85
C ILE A 350 15.21 0.19 -18.89
N VAL A 351 16.03 0.49 -19.89
CA VAL A 351 17.46 0.14 -19.97
C VAL A 351 18.31 1.40 -19.85
N LYS A 352 19.56 1.22 -19.43
CA LYS A 352 20.49 2.32 -19.23
C LYS A 352 20.88 2.95 -20.58
N GLY A 353 20.76 4.27 -20.70
CA GLY A 353 21.32 5.09 -21.77
C GLY A 353 22.73 5.61 -21.47
N ASP A 354 23.38 6.22 -22.44
CA ASP A 354 24.72 6.83 -22.30
C ASP A 354 24.70 8.12 -21.47
N PHE A 355 23.57 8.84 -21.47
CA PHE A 355 23.36 10.05 -20.66
C PHE A 355 22.75 9.77 -19.28
N ASP A 356 22.39 8.52 -18.97
CA ASP A 356 21.83 8.10 -17.67
C ASP A 356 22.95 7.86 -16.62
N VAL A 357 23.87 8.82 -16.49
CA VAL A 357 25.09 8.70 -15.67
C VAL A 357 24.77 8.57 -14.17
N GLU A 358 23.67 9.19 -13.72
CA GLU A 358 23.24 9.21 -12.32
C GLU A 358 22.44 7.97 -11.90
N ALA A 359 22.16 7.03 -12.81
CA ALA A 359 21.36 5.82 -12.56
C ALA A 359 22.16 4.52 -12.77
N PRO A 360 23.16 4.20 -11.92
CA PRO A 360 24.03 3.04 -12.10
C PRO A 360 23.33 1.69 -11.96
N ASN A 361 22.14 1.66 -11.33
CA ASN A 361 21.37 0.44 -11.08
C ASN A 361 20.50 -0.01 -12.26
N LEU A 362 20.46 0.76 -13.36
CA LEU A 362 19.72 0.36 -14.56
C LEU A 362 20.45 -0.76 -15.31
N ALA A 363 19.70 -1.78 -15.72
CA ALA A 363 20.23 -2.86 -16.54
C ALA A 363 20.64 -2.34 -17.92
N LEU A 364 21.74 -2.87 -18.46
CA LEU A 364 22.24 -2.52 -19.80
C LEU A 364 21.32 -3.04 -20.90
N SER A 365 20.73 -4.21 -20.70
CA SER A 365 19.75 -4.81 -21.61
C SER A 365 18.67 -5.57 -20.82
N LYS A 366 17.50 -5.73 -21.44
CA LYS A 366 16.37 -6.47 -20.87
C LYS A 366 15.63 -7.22 -21.97
N VAL A 367 14.90 -8.26 -21.55
CA VAL A 367 14.06 -9.07 -22.43
C VAL A 367 12.66 -9.17 -21.85
N VAL A 368 11.66 -8.94 -22.68
CA VAL A 368 10.23 -9.05 -22.35
C VAL A 368 9.60 -10.06 -23.31
N THR A 369 8.68 -10.88 -22.81
CA THR A 369 8.00 -11.91 -23.61
C THR A 369 6.53 -11.55 -23.78
N HIS A 370 6.07 -11.48 -25.03
CA HIS A 370 4.67 -11.28 -25.39
C HIS A 370 4.17 -12.44 -26.23
N GLY A 371 3.37 -13.32 -25.63
CA GLY A 371 2.94 -14.55 -26.30
C GLY A 371 4.13 -15.44 -26.65
N SER A 372 4.34 -15.68 -27.94
CA SER A 372 5.43 -16.48 -28.51
C SER A 372 6.66 -15.67 -28.94
N LEU A 373 6.59 -14.34 -28.87
CA LEU A 373 7.67 -13.42 -29.26
C LEU A 373 8.48 -12.98 -28.04
N ARG A 374 9.81 -13.13 -28.15
CA ARG A 374 10.77 -12.55 -27.20
C ARG A 374 11.33 -11.26 -27.78
N ILE A 375 11.11 -10.16 -27.05
CA ILE A 375 11.53 -8.82 -27.44
C ILE A 375 12.65 -8.40 -26.50
N GLY A 376 13.86 -8.28 -27.03
CA GLY A 376 15.01 -7.73 -26.33
C GLY A 376 15.14 -6.26 -26.62
N PHE A 377 15.64 -5.49 -25.65
CA PHE A 377 15.93 -4.10 -25.87
C PHE A 377 17.17 -3.63 -25.11
N THR A 378 17.91 -2.72 -25.74
CA THR A 378 19.18 -2.19 -25.26
C THR A 378 19.42 -0.78 -25.80
N HIS A 379 20.34 -0.02 -25.22
CA HIS A 379 20.79 1.24 -25.80
C HIS A 379 22.00 1.04 -26.73
N GLY A 380 22.08 1.82 -27.81
CA GLY A 380 23.12 1.68 -28.84
C GLY A 380 24.56 1.86 -28.34
N HIS A 381 24.76 2.57 -27.23
CA HIS A 381 26.09 2.72 -26.60
C HIS A 381 26.75 1.39 -26.19
N THR A 382 25.93 0.34 -26.02
CA THR A 382 26.41 -1.01 -25.67
C THR A 382 26.81 -1.86 -26.88
N ILE A 383 26.48 -1.41 -28.09
CA ILE A 383 26.73 -2.12 -29.35
C ILE A 383 27.97 -1.53 -30.01
N ILE A 384 28.96 -2.38 -30.28
CA ILE A 384 30.25 -1.98 -30.84
C ILE A 384 30.60 -2.89 -32.03
N PRO A 385 30.82 -2.34 -33.23
CA PRO A 385 30.64 -0.94 -33.63
C PRO A 385 29.18 -0.44 -33.62
N PRO A 386 28.92 0.85 -33.32
CA PRO A 386 27.55 1.40 -33.28
C PRO A 386 26.84 1.31 -34.63
N GLY A 387 25.58 0.87 -34.62
CA GLY A 387 24.74 0.80 -35.83
C GLY A 387 25.09 -0.33 -36.82
N ASP A 388 26.06 -1.18 -36.48
CA ASP A 388 26.44 -2.31 -37.32
C ASP A 388 25.46 -3.49 -37.20
N GLY A 389 24.97 -3.97 -38.35
CA GLY A 389 23.97 -5.03 -38.40
C GLY A 389 24.45 -6.35 -37.79
N ASP A 390 25.71 -6.74 -38.06
CA ASP A 390 26.28 -7.98 -37.53
C ASP A 390 26.42 -7.93 -36.00
N SER A 391 26.81 -6.77 -35.46
CA SER A 391 26.90 -6.53 -34.01
C SER A 391 25.53 -6.59 -33.33
N LEU A 392 24.50 -6.03 -33.95
CA LEU A 392 23.12 -6.13 -33.48
C LEU A 392 22.62 -7.59 -33.52
N LEU A 393 22.96 -8.34 -34.56
CA LEU A 393 22.63 -9.75 -34.68
C LEU A 393 23.28 -10.60 -33.58
N ILE A 394 24.55 -10.34 -33.26
CA ILE A 394 25.24 -10.99 -32.15
C ILE A 394 24.51 -10.70 -30.83
N ALA A 395 24.16 -9.44 -30.57
CA ALA A 395 23.42 -9.06 -29.36
C ALA A 395 22.04 -9.74 -29.29
N ALA A 396 21.31 -9.80 -30.40
CA ALA A 396 20.01 -10.46 -30.48
C ALA A 396 20.09 -11.98 -30.29
N ARG A 397 21.22 -12.60 -30.67
CA ARG A 397 21.49 -14.02 -30.41
C ARG A 397 21.88 -14.26 -28.96
N GLN A 398 22.71 -13.41 -28.37
CA GLN A 398 23.12 -13.50 -26.96
C GLN A 398 21.92 -13.37 -26.00
N MET A 399 20.97 -12.48 -26.31
CA MET A 399 19.74 -12.31 -25.52
C MET A 399 18.66 -13.36 -25.82
N ASP A 400 18.87 -14.18 -26.86
CA ASP A 400 17.92 -15.18 -27.33
C ASP A 400 16.52 -14.57 -27.63
N VAL A 401 16.50 -13.56 -28.51
CA VAL A 401 15.29 -12.77 -28.84
C VAL A 401 14.91 -12.86 -30.31
N ASP A 402 13.61 -12.79 -30.58
CA ASP A 402 13.07 -12.74 -31.94
C ASP A 402 13.10 -11.31 -32.49
N VAL A 403 12.90 -10.32 -31.62
CA VAL A 403 12.90 -8.90 -31.94
C VAL A 403 13.93 -8.19 -31.07
N LEU A 404 14.81 -7.38 -31.67
CA LEU A 404 15.74 -6.53 -30.96
C LEU A 404 15.39 -5.05 -31.18
N LEU A 405 15.15 -4.34 -30.07
CA LEU A 405 14.99 -2.89 -30.06
C LEU A 405 16.32 -2.24 -29.64
N TRP A 406 16.78 -1.23 -30.39
CA TRP A 406 17.95 -0.45 -29.99
C TRP A 406 17.71 1.05 -30.16
N GLY A 407 18.30 1.85 -29.26
CA GLY A 407 18.23 3.32 -29.28
C GLY A 407 19.58 3.97 -29.59
N GLY A 408 19.64 5.30 -29.62
CA GLY A 408 20.89 6.08 -29.73
C GLY A 408 21.29 6.49 -31.15
N THR A 409 20.55 6.07 -32.18
CA THR A 409 20.81 6.51 -33.58
C THR A 409 19.96 7.72 -33.98
N HIS A 410 18.94 8.08 -33.20
CA HIS A 410 17.99 9.17 -33.49
C HIS A 410 17.25 9.05 -34.84
N LYS A 411 17.37 7.91 -35.54
CA LYS A 411 16.74 7.62 -36.82
C LYS A 411 15.89 6.36 -36.72
N PHE A 412 14.65 6.45 -37.19
CA PHE A 412 13.80 5.29 -37.30
C PHE A 412 14.35 4.31 -38.34
N GLU A 413 14.56 3.06 -37.94
CA GLU A 413 14.98 1.96 -38.80
C GLU A 413 14.24 0.69 -38.39
N ALA A 414 13.75 -0.07 -39.37
CA ALA A 414 13.17 -1.38 -39.13
C ALA A 414 13.53 -2.33 -40.28
N TYR A 415 14.16 -3.46 -39.97
CA TYR A 415 14.56 -4.45 -40.97
C TYR A 415 14.60 -5.86 -40.39
N GLU A 416 14.51 -6.86 -41.27
CA GLU A 416 14.67 -8.26 -40.92
C GLU A 416 16.05 -8.75 -41.36
N MET A 417 16.74 -9.47 -40.49
CA MET A 417 18.01 -10.11 -40.80
C MET A 417 18.10 -11.47 -40.13
N GLU A 418 18.38 -12.51 -40.92
CA GLU A 418 18.46 -13.91 -40.48
C GLU A 418 17.27 -14.39 -39.62
N GLY A 419 16.04 -13.99 -39.98
CA GLY A 419 14.82 -14.38 -39.28
C GLY A 419 14.59 -13.69 -37.93
N LYS A 420 15.41 -12.69 -37.59
CA LYS A 420 15.20 -11.78 -36.46
C LYS A 420 14.81 -10.39 -36.96
N PHE A 421 14.01 -9.69 -36.16
CA PHE A 421 13.52 -8.36 -36.50
C PHE A 421 14.20 -7.29 -35.67
N PHE A 422 14.76 -6.29 -36.33
CA PHE A 422 15.49 -5.19 -35.69
C PHE A 422 14.66 -3.92 -35.83
N VAL A 423 14.44 -3.21 -34.73
CA VAL A 423 13.70 -1.95 -34.72
C VAL A 423 14.42 -0.88 -33.90
N ASN A 424 14.59 0.29 -34.50
CA ASN A 424 15.00 1.49 -33.81
C ASN A 424 13.85 2.51 -33.86
N PRO A 425 13.35 2.98 -32.71
CA PRO A 425 12.22 3.89 -32.67
C PRO A 425 12.57 5.32 -33.09
N GLY A 426 13.86 5.64 -33.28
CA GLY A 426 14.35 7.00 -33.45
C GLY A 426 14.35 7.79 -32.15
N SER A 427 14.38 9.13 -32.25
CA SER A 427 14.32 10.02 -31.09
C SER A 427 12.92 10.61 -30.94
N ALA A 428 12.30 10.39 -29.78
CA ALA A 428 10.96 10.91 -29.47
C ALA A 428 10.91 12.44 -29.41
N THR A 429 12.04 13.10 -29.08
CA THR A 429 12.15 14.56 -28.94
C THR A 429 12.84 15.22 -30.15
N GLY A 430 13.33 14.43 -31.11
CA GLY A 430 14.20 14.91 -32.17
C GLY A 430 15.48 15.54 -31.62
N ALA A 431 16.02 14.94 -30.55
CA ALA A 431 17.26 15.38 -29.94
C ALA A 431 18.43 15.23 -30.93
N MET A 432 19.39 16.14 -30.86
CA MET A 432 20.59 16.10 -31.67
C MET A 432 21.50 14.98 -31.13
N CYS A 433 21.88 14.04 -31.99
CA CYS A 433 22.85 12.99 -31.65
C CYS A 433 24.25 13.60 -31.54
N THR A 434 25.08 13.10 -30.63
CA THR A 434 26.47 13.54 -30.45
C THR A 434 27.47 12.81 -31.38
N GLY A 435 26.97 11.96 -32.29
CA GLY A 435 27.75 11.23 -33.30
C GLY A 435 27.91 11.97 -34.64
N TRP A 436 28.86 11.51 -35.45
CA TRP A 436 29.30 12.09 -36.73
C TRP A 436 28.21 12.02 -37.83
N TRP A 437 27.29 12.99 -37.85
CA TRP A 437 26.39 13.18 -39.00
C TRP A 437 27.12 13.88 -40.15
N THR A 438 26.69 13.55 -41.36
CA THR A 438 26.80 14.44 -42.52
C THR A 438 25.92 15.68 -42.26
N GLU A 439 26.45 16.88 -42.47
CA GLU A 439 25.93 18.19 -42.04
C GLU A 439 24.48 18.55 -42.46
N ASP A 440 23.76 17.70 -43.21
CA ASP A 440 22.51 18.06 -43.91
C ASP A 440 21.23 17.30 -43.47
N GLU A 441 21.26 16.40 -42.48
CA GLU A 441 20.05 15.67 -42.02
C GLU A 441 19.58 16.14 -40.63
N GLU A 442 18.50 16.95 -40.57
CA GLU A 442 17.80 17.23 -39.32
C GLU A 442 17.06 15.96 -38.81
N PRO A 443 17.20 15.60 -37.52
CA PRO A 443 16.52 14.43 -36.97
C PRO A 443 15.00 14.64 -36.95
N THR A 444 14.26 13.68 -37.53
CA THR A 444 12.79 13.70 -37.51
C THR A 444 12.28 13.05 -36.22
N PRO A 445 11.53 13.79 -35.36
CA PRO A 445 10.97 13.21 -34.15
C PRO A 445 10.09 12.02 -34.49
N SER A 446 10.38 10.88 -33.85
CA SER A 446 9.67 9.63 -34.13
C SER A 446 9.51 8.75 -32.90
N PHE A 447 8.44 7.96 -32.92
CA PHE A 447 8.19 6.91 -31.93
C PHE A 447 7.42 5.76 -32.57
N VAL A 448 7.45 4.60 -31.91
CA VAL A 448 6.85 3.37 -32.43
C VAL A 448 5.83 2.81 -31.46
N LEU A 449 4.64 2.48 -31.97
CA LEU A 449 3.65 1.66 -31.30
C LEU A 449 3.69 0.25 -31.88
N MET A 450 3.91 -0.74 -31.03
CA MET A 450 3.91 -2.16 -31.36
C MET A 450 2.58 -2.78 -30.96
N ASP A 451 1.89 -3.40 -31.90
CA ASP A 451 0.75 -4.29 -31.64
C ASP A 451 1.20 -5.74 -31.81
N VAL A 452 1.21 -6.49 -30.72
CA VAL A 452 1.64 -7.89 -30.70
C VAL A 452 0.41 -8.80 -30.67
N GLN A 453 0.25 -9.59 -31.73
CA GLN A 453 -0.85 -10.53 -31.91
C GLN A 453 -0.32 -11.95 -32.19
N GLY A 454 -0.01 -12.69 -31.12
CA GLY A 454 0.58 -14.03 -31.22
C GLY A 454 1.95 -13.99 -31.89
N ASP A 455 2.09 -14.63 -33.06
CA ASP A 455 3.32 -14.68 -33.85
C ASP A 455 3.52 -13.46 -34.78
N VAL A 456 2.54 -12.55 -34.84
CA VAL A 456 2.57 -11.37 -35.71
C VAL A 456 2.79 -10.12 -34.88
N LEU A 457 3.74 -9.30 -35.32
CA LEU A 457 4.05 -8.00 -34.77
C LEU A 457 3.74 -6.93 -35.82
N VAL A 458 2.98 -5.91 -35.44
CA VAL A 458 2.70 -4.75 -36.29
C VAL A 458 3.26 -3.50 -35.62
N LEU A 459 4.15 -2.80 -36.30
CA LEU A 459 4.65 -1.48 -35.93
C LEU A 459 3.81 -0.39 -36.58
N TYR A 460 3.42 0.59 -35.79
CA TYR A 460 2.91 1.87 -36.24
C TYR A 460 3.95 2.94 -35.88
N VAL A 461 4.57 3.50 -36.89
CA VAL A 461 5.65 4.47 -36.78
C VAL A 461 5.05 5.84 -36.95
N TYR A 462 5.22 6.70 -35.95
CA TYR A 462 4.74 8.06 -35.99
C TYR A 462 5.94 8.97 -36.22
N GLN A 463 5.92 9.74 -37.31
CA GLN A 463 6.97 10.70 -37.65
C GLN A 463 6.36 12.10 -37.73
N LEU A 464 6.98 13.05 -37.05
CA LEU A 464 6.61 14.46 -37.17
C LEU A 464 7.28 15.05 -38.42
N ARG A 465 6.51 15.42 -39.43
CA ARG A 465 6.99 16.09 -40.65
C ARG A 465 6.49 17.53 -40.68
N LYS A 466 7.32 18.45 -41.14
CA LYS A 466 6.91 19.83 -41.41
C LYS A 466 6.52 19.95 -42.87
N ASP A 467 5.33 20.48 -43.13
CA ASP A 467 4.91 20.80 -44.49
C ASP A 467 5.65 22.04 -45.01
N ALA A 468 5.59 22.31 -46.32
CA ALA A 468 6.28 23.45 -46.97
C ALA A 468 5.90 24.83 -46.38
N GLU A 469 4.80 24.90 -45.63
CA GLU A 469 4.27 26.09 -44.96
C GLU A 469 4.70 26.18 -43.47
N GLY A 470 5.50 25.24 -42.97
CA GLY A 470 6.01 25.22 -41.59
C GLY A 470 5.06 24.60 -40.56
N ASN A 471 3.92 24.06 -40.98
CA ASN A 471 2.96 23.38 -40.10
C ASN A 471 3.43 21.94 -39.79
N GLU A 472 3.33 21.53 -38.52
CA GLU A 472 3.71 20.19 -38.07
C GLU A 472 2.56 19.19 -38.30
N ASN A 473 2.78 18.18 -39.14
CA ASN A 473 1.85 17.09 -39.42
C ASN A 473 2.46 15.73 -39.04
N VAL A 474 1.62 14.82 -38.55
CA VAL A 474 2.05 13.49 -38.10
C VAL A 474 1.81 12.47 -39.21
N ALA A 475 2.89 11.93 -39.78
CA ALA A 475 2.83 10.82 -40.73
C ALA A 475 2.84 9.50 -39.96
N VAL A 476 1.99 8.55 -40.38
CA VAL A 476 1.92 7.20 -39.80
C VAL A 476 2.32 6.17 -40.84
N GLU A 477 3.38 5.43 -40.57
CA GLU A 477 3.84 4.30 -41.39
C GLU A 477 3.55 2.98 -40.67
N LYS A 478 3.19 1.93 -41.43
CA LYS A 478 2.86 0.62 -40.88
C LYS A 478 3.85 -0.43 -41.39
N VAL A 479 4.56 -1.09 -40.49
CA VAL A 479 5.48 -2.19 -40.79
C VAL A 479 4.98 -3.45 -40.07
N SER A 480 5.03 -4.62 -40.71
CA SER A 480 4.60 -5.87 -40.08
C SER A 480 5.67 -6.94 -40.17
N PHE A 481 5.89 -7.65 -39.08
CA PHE A 481 6.77 -8.80 -38.96
C PHE A 481 5.96 -10.02 -38.53
N ARG A 482 6.31 -11.20 -39.05
CA ARG A 482 5.72 -12.47 -38.62
C ARG A 482 6.84 -13.44 -38.32
N LYS A 483 6.82 -14.03 -37.12
CA LYS A 483 7.73 -15.11 -36.78
C LYS A 483 7.44 -16.31 -37.67
N ASN A 484 8.37 -16.63 -38.56
CA ASN A 484 8.31 -17.85 -39.32
C ASN A 484 8.50 -19.02 -38.36
N GLY A 485 7.52 -19.93 -38.30
CA GLY A 485 7.63 -21.17 -37.55
C GLY A 485 8.74 -22.03 -38.16
N GLY A 486 9.97 -21.84 -37.69
CA GLY A 486 11.11 -22.69 -37.99
C GLY A 486 10.85 -24.06 -37.38
N GLY A 487 10.49 -25.01 -38.24
CA GLY A 487 10.41 -26.42 -37.87
C GLY A 487 11.75 -26.91 -37.33
N ALA A 488 11.66 -27.87 -36.42
CA ALA A 488 12.74 -28.82 -36.23
C ALA A 488 13.11 -29.42 -37.59
N SER A 489 14.35 -29.20 -38.02
CA SER A 489 15.05 -30.05 -38.97
C SER A 489 16.50 -30.15 -38.54
#